data_AF-A0A1A7XX49-F1
#
_entry.id   AF-A0A1A7XX49-F1
#
_cell.length_a   1.000
_cell.length_b   1.000
_cell.length_c   1.000
_cell.angle_alpha   90.00
_cell.angle_beta   90.00
_cell.angle_gamma   90.00
#
_symmetry.space_group_name_H-M   'P 1'
#
loop_
_entity.id
_entity.type
_entity.pdbx_description
1 polymer ?
#
loop_
_entity_poly.entity_id
_entity_poly.type
_entity_poly.pdbx_seq_one_letter_code
_entity_poly.pdbx_strand_id
1 'polypeptide(L)'
;CKALAQKLSIRLSSRYSYGQFVEINSHSLFSKWFSESGKLVTKMFQKIQQLIDDKDALVFVLIDEVESLTAARTASQAGTEPSDAIRVVNSVLTQLDQIKRHSNVVILTTSNVTEKIDLAFVDRADIKQYIGPPSEKGIYNIYLSCLEELMKCQIICPWQQLFTMYELEMMNFATSEIAEPSLKLRNIAIKSTGLSGRALRK
;
A
#
# COMPACT_ATOMS: atom_id res chain seq x y z
N CYS A 1 1.41 0.40 -3.07
CA CYS A 1 1.66 1.80 -3.50
C CYS A 1 3.07 2.03 -4.02
N LYS A 2 4.12 1.95 -3.20
CA LYS A 2 5.52 2.20 -3.61
C LYS A 2 5.98 1.37 -4.83
N ALA A 3 5.68 0.06 -4.84
CA ALA A 3 6.01 -0.81 -5.98
C ALA A 3 5.32 -0.38 -7.29
N LEU A 4 4.06 0.08 -7.22
CA LEU A 4 3.33 0.59 -8.38
C LEU A 4 3.97 1.88 -8.89
N ALA A 5 4.29 2.82 -8.00
CA ALA A 5 4.97 4.06 -8.35
C ALA A 5 6.31 3.80 -9.05
N GLN A 6 7.11 2.86 -8.52
CA GLN A 6 8.37 2.46 -9.15
C GLN A 6 8.16 1.88 -10.55
N LYS A 7 7.21 0.95 -10.71
CA LYS A 7 6.96 0.31 -12.02
C LYS A 7 6.42 1.30 -13.04
N LEU A 8 5.53 2.21 -12.65
CA LEU A 8 5.02 3.27 -13.52
C LEU A 8 6.11 4.26 -13.91
N SER A 9 7.00 4.64 -12.98
CA SER A 9 8.13 5.52 -13.27
C SER A 9 9.05 4.92 -14.33
N ILE A 10 9.35 3.62 -14.24
CA ILE A 10 10.14 2.91 -15.26
C ILE A 10 9.39 2.89 -16.61
N ARG A 11 8.09 2.55 -16.59
CA ARG A 11 7.28 2.42 -17.81
C ARG A 11 7.04 3.74 -18.53
N LEU A 12 7.01 4.85 -17.80
CA LEU A 12 6.76 6.19 -18.33
C LEU A 12 8.04 7.03 -18.44
N SER A 13 9.22 6.40 -18.37
CA SER A 13 10.53 7.05 -18.49
C SER A 13 10.74 7.78 -19.83
N SER A 14 10.01 7.41 -20.88
CA SER A 14 10.02 8.13 -22.16
C SER A 14 9.27 9.45 -22.13
N ARG A 15 8.41 9.66 -21.12
CA ARG A 15 7.56 10.84 -20.96
C ARG A 15 7.98 11.72 -19.78
N TYR A 16 8.48 11.09 -18.72
CA TYR A 16 8.91 11.77 -17.49
C TYR A 16 10.36 11.41 -17.19
N SER A 17 11.17 12.41 -16.86
CA SER A 17 12.60 12.28 -16.56
C SER A 17 12.84 11.61 -15.21
N TYR A 18 11.94 11.84 -14.24
CA TYR A 18 12.02 11.25 -12.91
C TYR A 18 10.63 11.17 -12.25
N GLY A 19 10.55 10.48 -11.11
CA GLY A 19 9.33 10.35 -10.31
C GLY A 19 9.51 10.95 -8.92
N GLN A 20 8.44 11.54 -8.37
CA GLN A 20 8.37 12.01 -7.00
C GLN A 20 7.34 11.19 -6.23
N PHE A 21 7.68 10.77 -5.01
CA PHE A 21 6.77 9.99 -4.15
C PHE A 21 6.58 10.71 -2.82
N VAL A 22 5.37 11.22 -2.59
CA VAL A 22 4.99 11.91 -1.37
C VAL A 22 4.10 10.98 -0.55
N GLU A 23 4.51 10.69 0.67
CA GLU A 23 3.75 9.86 1.62
C GLU A 23 3.18 10.72 2.74
N ILE A 24 1.87 10.69 2.88
CA ILE A 24 1.11 11.43 3.88
C ILE A 24 0.50 10.41 4.82
N ASN A 25 1.03 10.33 6.05
CA ASN A 25 0.43 9.52 7.10
C ASN A 25 -0.67 10.34 7.81
N SER A 26 -1.91 9.87 7.71
CA SER A 26 -3.10 10.54 8.23
C SER A 26 -3.15 10.61 9.76
N HIS A 27 -2.68 9.59 10.49
CA HIS A 27 -2.58 9.63 11.95
C HIS A 27 -1.66 10.75 12.45
N SER A 28 -0.54 10.96 11.74
CA SER A 28 0.39 12.05 12.02
C SER A 28 -0.18 13.43 11.66
N LEU A 29 -1.10 13.49 10.69
CA LEU A 29 -1.80 14.72 10.30
C LEU A 29 -2.81 15.20 11.36
N PHE A 30 -3.41 14.32 12.17
CA PHE A 30 -4.34 14.74 13.22
C PHE A 30 -3.66 14.97 14.57
N SER A 31 -2.76 14.08 14.98
CA SER A 31 -2.12 14.15 16.30
C SER A 31 -1.22 15.37 16.50
N LYS A 32 -0.44 15.76 15.48
CA LYS A 32 0.50 16.90 15.58
C LYS A 32 -0.12 18.26 15.29
N TRP A 33 -1.27 18.29 14.64
CA TRP A 33 -1.75 19.52 13.98
C TRP A 33 -3.09 20.01 14.51
N PHE A 34 -3.71 19.32 15.46
CA PHE A 34 -5.01 19.67 16.04
C PHE A 34 -5.12 21.12 16.56
N SER A 35 -3.99 21.77 16.93
CA SER A 35 -3.97 23.17 17.38
C SER A 35 -3.65 24.24 16.30
N GLU A 36 -3.09 23.88 15.14
CA GLU A 36 -2.65 24.85 14.08
C GLU A 36 -3.03 24.44 12.63
N SER A 37 -3.84 23.39 12.49
CA SER A 37 -3.90 22.44 11.35
C SER A 37 -4.15 23.00 9.95
N GLY A 38 -5.05 23.98 9.78
CA GLY A 38 -5.45 24.40 8.43
C GLY A 38 -4.30 24.96 7.60
N LYS A 39 -3.46 25.81 8.20
CA LYS A 39 -2.33 26.44 7.51
C LYS A 39 -1.26 25.43 7.09
N LEU A 40 -1.11 24.35 7.85
CA LEU A 40 -0.05 23.38 7.67
C LEU A 40 -0.43 22.35 6.61
N VAL A 41 -1.70 21.97 6.55
CA VAL A 41 -2.27 21.27 5.39
C VAL A 41 -2.07 22.08 4.11
N THR A 42 -2.44 23.37 4.12
CA THR A 42 -2.24 24.23 2.94
C THR A 42 -0.77 24.33 2.54
N LYS A 43 0.15 24.53 3.49
CA LYS A 43 1.60 24.56 3.19
C LYS A 43 2.11 23.24 2.64
N MET A 44 1.63 22.11 3.14
CA MET A 44 1.99 20.79 2.62
C MET A 44 1.53 20.63 1.17
N PHE A 45 0.28 20.96 0.86
CA PHE A 45 -0.23 20.87 -0.50
C PHE A 45 0.39 21.91 -1.44
N GLN A 46 0.80 23.08 -0.95
CA GLN A 46 1.61 24.04 -1.72
C GLN A 46 2.95 23.43 -2.14
N LYS A 47 3.63 22.70 -1.26
CA LYS A 47 4.86 21.98 -1.63
C LYS A 47 4.59 20.88 -2.65
N ILE A 48 3.49 20.15 -2.49
CA ILE A 48 3.08 19.13 -3.47
C ILE A 48 2.80 19.80 -4.83
N GLN A 49 2.11 20.94 -4.85
CA GLN A 49 1.85 21.72 -6.06
C GLN A 49 3.14 22.13 -6.77
N GLN A 50 4.15 22.60 -6.02
CA GLN A 50 5.46 22.93 -6.58
C GLN A 50 6.13 21.74 -7.28
N LEU A 51 5.95 20.53 -6.74
CA LEU A 51 6.44 19.30 -7.39
C LEU A 51 5.64 18.94 -8.64
N ILE A 52 4.34 19.23 -8.65
CA ILE A 52 3.42 18.94 -9.78
C ILE A 52 3.64 19.91 -10.95
N ASP A 53 4.07 21.13 -10.65
CA ASP A 53 4.30 22.16 -11.65
C ASP A 53 5.47 21.81 -12.59
N ASP A 54 6.43 20.98 -12.13
CA ASP A 54 7.42 20.35 -12.99
C ASP A 54 6.77 19.26 -13.87
N LYS A 55 6.72 19.52 -15.18
CA LYS A 55 6.11 18.62 -16.18
C LYS A 55 6.99 17.44 -16.56
N ASP A 56 8.28 17.49 -16.24
CA ASP A 56 9.20 16.39 -16.44
C ASP A 56 9.10 15.35 -15.30
N ALA A 57 8.40 15.69 -14.21
CA ALA A 57 8.19 14.82 -13.06
C ALA A 57 6.82 14.12 -13.08
N LEU A 58 6.82 12.82 -12.80
CA LEU A 58 5.61 12.07 -12.44
C LEU A 58 5.43 12.05 -10.92
N VAL A 59 4.34 12.61 -10.41
CA VAL A 59 4.12 12.78 -8.98
C VAL A 59 3.12 11.75 -8.45
N PHE A 60 3.55 10.98 -7.47
CA PHE A 60 2.71 10.05 -6.70
C PHE A 60 2.43 10.63 -5.32
N VAL A 61 1.15 10.75 -4.97
CA VAL A 61 0.72 11.18 -3.64
C VAL A 61 0.02 10.02 -2.95
N LEU A 62 0.66 9.42 -1.96
CA LEU A 62 0.10 8.38 -1.10
C LEU A 62 -0.52 9.01 0.15
N ILE A 63 -1.78 8.70 0.41
CA ILE A 63 -2.44 8.96 1.71
C ILE A 63 -2.73 7.62 2.37
N ASP A 64 -2.00 7.34 3.44
CA ASP A 64 -2.17 6.10 4.19
C ASP A 64 -3.21 6.24 5.30
N GLU A 65 -3.85 5.13 5.65
CA GLU A 65 -4.82 5.02 6.75
C GLU A 65 -5.97 6.04 6.67
N VAL A 66 -6.61 6.17 5.51
CA VAL A 66 -7.68 7.18 5.29
C VAL A 66 -8.91 7.00 6.18
N GLU A 67 -9.07 5.84 6.83
CA GLU A 67 -10.07 5.60 7.87
C GLU A 67 -9.96 6.59 9.04
N SER A 68 -8.75 7.10 9.34
CA SER A 68 -8.57 8.07 10.44
C SER A 68 -9.21 9.43 10.14
N LEU A 69 -9.23 9.83 8.85
CA LEU A 69 -9.92 11.03 8.37
C LEU A 69 -11.44 10.88 8.56
N THR A 70 -11.96 9.67 8.32
CA THR A 70 -13.37 9.34 8.51
C THR A 70 -13.76 9.39 9.98
N ALA A 71 -12.96 8.77 10.85
CA ALA A 71 -13.20 8.73 12.29
C ALA A 71 -13.25 10.13 12.92
N ALA A 72 -12.30 11.01 12.55
CA ALA A 72 -12.27 12.40 13.00
C ALA A 72 -13.53 13.18 12.59
N ARG A 73 -14.02 12.94 11.36
CA ARG A 73 -15.26 13.56 10.86
C ARG A 73 -16.48 13.09 11.65
N THR A 74 -16.61 11.78 11.90
CA THR A 74 -17.75 11.22 12.66
C THR A 74 -17.72 11.66 14.13
N ALA A 75 -16.55 11.68 14.78
CA ALA A 75 -16.42 12.13 16.17
C ALA A 75 -16.83 13.60 16.33
N SER A 76 -16.43 14.46 15.40
CA SER A 76 -16.82 15.87 15.44
C SER A 76 -18.32 16.07 15.16
N GLN A 77 -18.94 15.28 14.27
CA GLN A 77 -20.40 15.30 14.07
C GLN A 77 -21.19 14.82 15.31
N ALA A 78 -20.62 13.92 16.10
CA ALA A 78 -21.18 13.46 17.37
C ALA A 78 -20.95 14.45 18.53
N GLY A 79 -20.29 15.58 18.28
CA GLY A 79 -19.99 16.61 19.29
C GLY A 79 -18.91 16.20 20.30
N THR A 80 -18.21 15.08 20.09
CA THR A 80 -17.15 14.60 20.97
C THR A 80 -15.78 15.18 20.64
N GLU A 81 -15.59 15.73 19.43
CA GLU A 81 -14.41 16.48 19.02
C GLU A 81 -14.74 17.87 18.47
N PRO A 82 -13.81 18.85 18.56
CA PRO A 82 -14.01 20.21 18.06
C PRO A 82 -14.28 20.23 16.56
N SER A 83 -15.07 21.19 16.11
CA SER A 83 -15.42 21.41 14.68
C SER A 83 -14.22 21.61 13.74
N ASP A 84 -13.03 21.82 14.30
CA ASP A 84 -11.79 22.02 13.54
C ASP A 84 -11.33 20.75 12.82
N ALA A 85 -11.60 19.56 13.38
CA ALA A 85 -11.28 18.29 12.71
C ALA A 85 -11.99 18.15 11.36
N ILE A 86 -13.27 18.53 11.28
CA ILE A 86 -14.05 18.53 10.02
C ILE A 86 -13.47 19.51 9.01
N ARG A 87 -13.04 20.70 9.46
CA ARG A 87 -12.44 21.71 8.58
C ARG A 87 -11.15 21.20 7.95
N VAL A 88 -10.34 20.48 8.72
CA VAL A 88 -9.10 19.85 8.22
C VAL A 88 -9.40 18.79 7.18
N VAL A 89 -10.34 17.88 7.45
CA VAL A 89 -10.75 16.83 6.50
C VAL A 89 -11.23 17.45 5.19
N ASN A 90 -12.12 18.44 5.27
CA ASN A 90 -12.64 19.14 4.09
C ASN A 90 -11.53 19.88 3.32
N SER A 91 -10.56 20.47 4.02
CA SER A 91 -9.39 21.10 3.39
C SER A 91 -8.57 20.07 2.61
N VAL A 92 -8.25 18.93 3.21
CA VAL A 92 -7.53 17.83 2.54
C VAL A 92 -8.28 17.35 1.29
N LEU A 93 -9.59 17.09 1.41
CA LEU A 93 -10.42 16.66 0.28
C LEU A 93 -10.43 17.70 -0.86
N THR A 94 -10.55 18.98 -0.51
CA THR A 94 -10.53 20.09 -1.48
C THR A 94 -9.18 20.17 -2.20
N GLN A 95 -8.07 20.02 -1.48
CA GLN A 95 -6.74 20.04 -2.07
C GLN A 95 -6.50 18.82 -2.97
N LEU A 96 -7.00 17.64 -2.60
CA LEU A 96 -6.98 16.45 -3.47
C LEU A 96 -7.75 16.67 -4.77
N ASP A 97 -8.93 17.30 -4.68
CA ASP A 97 -9.76 17.64 -5.84
C ASP A 97 -9.10 18.67 -6.79
N GLN A 98 -8.15 19.46 -6.29
CA GLN A 98 -7.34 20.38 -7.08
C GLN A 98 -6.20 19.64 -7.79
N ILE A 99 -5.38 18.89 -7.04
CA ILE A 99 -4.19 18.24 -7.62
C ILE A 99 -4.54 17.09 -8.57
N LYS A 100 -5.69 16.43 -8.41
CA LYS A 100 -6.13 15.35 -9.31
C LYS A 100 -6.37 15.79 -10.76
N ARG A 101 -6.49 17.11 -11.01
CA ARG A 101 -6.70 17.67 -12.34
C ARG A 101 -5.43 17.68 -13.20
N HIS A 102 -4.27 17.48 -12.57
CA HIS A 102 -2.99 17.50 -13.25
C HIS A 102 -2.67 16.13 -13.86
N SER A 103 -2.27 16.11 -15.13
CA SER A 103 -2.03 14.88 -15.90
C SER A 103 -0.79 14.09 -15.50
N ASN A 104 0.10 14.69 -14.70
CA ASN A 104 1.30 14.07 -14.15
C ASN A 104 1.14 13.65 -12.68
N VAL A 105 -0.10 13.51 -12.19
CA VAL A 105 -0.38 13.17 -10.78
C VAL A 105 -1.13 11.85 -10.68
N VAL A 106 -0.66 10.98 -9.77
CA VAL A 106 -1.34 9.74 -9.38
C VAL A 106 -1.54 9.76 -7.88
N ILE A 107 -2.80 9.74 -7.44
CA ILE A 107 -3.16 9.68 -6.02
C ILE A 107 -3.42 8.23 -5.65
N LEU A 108 -2.79 7.78 -4.57
CA LEU A 108 -2.95 6.44 -4.01
C LEU A 108 -3.46 6.58 -2.59
N THR A 109 -4.47 5.80 -2.22
CA THR A 109 -5.00 5.78 -0.86
C THR A 109 -5.08 4.35 -0.33
N THR A 110 -4.90 4.20 0.97
CA THR A 110 -5.01 2.91 1.68
C THR A 110 -5.90 3.06 2.89
N SER A 111 -6.70 2.03 3.17
CA SER A 111 -7.54 1.93 4.36
C SER A 111 -7.44 0.53 4.95
N ASN A 112 -7.30 0.41 6.28
CA ASN A 112 -7.36 -0.89 6.95
C ASN A 112 -8.79 -1.29 7.34
N VAL A 113 -9.76 -0.38 7.24
CA VAL A 113 -11.16 -0.64 7.60
C VAL A 113 -11.99 -0.74 6.34
N THR A 114 -12.49 -1.92 6.03
CA THR A 114 -13.27 -2.20 4.82
C THR A 114 -14.66 -1.57 4.84
N GLU A 115 -15.29 -1.45 6.01
CA GLU A 115 -16.70 -1.02 6.13
C GLU A 115 -16.88 0.45 6.52
N LYS A 116 -15.84 1.11 7.05
CA LYS A 116 -15.94 2.48 7.63
C LYS A 116 -15.13 3.52 6.85
N ILE A 117 -15.04 3.38 5.53
CA ILE A 117 -14.40 4.41 4.70
C ILE A 117 -15.43 5.52 4.44
N ASP A 118 -15.04 6.78 4.63
CA ASP A 118 -15.89 7.94 4.30
C ASP A 118 -16.34 7.86 2.84
N LEU A 119 -17.65 8.01 2.62
CA LEU A 119 -18.26 8.11 1.30
C LEU A 119 -17.56 9.17 0.44
N ALA A 120 -17.07 10.26 1.03
CA ALA A 120 -16.34 11.30 0.31
C ALA A 120 -15.05 10.80 -0.36
N PHE A 121 -14.35 9.83 0.23
CA PHE A 121 -13.18 9.19 -0.40
C PHE A 121 -13.61 8.14 -1.43
N VAL A 122 -14.65 7.36 -1.09
CA VAL A 122 -15.19 6.32 -1.96
C VAL A 122 -15.73 6.91 -3.27
N ASP A 123 -16.45 8.03 -3.20
CA ASP A 123 -17.02 8.70 -4.38
C ASP A 123 -15.95 9.38 -5.26
N ARG A 124 -14.78 9.69 -4.68
CA ARG A 124 -13.65 10.30 -5.39
C ARG A 124 -12.68 9.29 -5.99
N ALA A 125 -12.82 8.01 -5.68
CA ALA A 125 -11.91 6.97 -6.13
C ALA A 125 -12.33 6.42 -7.51
N ASP A 126 -11.45 6.58 -8.49
CA ASP A 126 -11.65 5.99 -9.83
C ASP A 126 -11.60 4.46 -9.79
N ILE A 127 -10.74 3.90 -8.93
CA ILE A 127 -10.54 2.45 -8.77
C ILE A 127 -10.63 2.09 -7.28
N LYS A 128 -11.46 1.09 -6.99
CA LYS A 128 -11.63 0.52 -5.65
C LYS A 128 -11.17 -0.92 -5.68
N GLN A 129 -10.18 -1.26 -4.88
CA GLN A 129 -9.64 -2.62 -4.82
C GLN A 129 -9.50 -3.07 -3.38
N TYR A 130 -10.22 -4.13 -3.04
CA TYR A 130 -9.99 -4.85 -1.79
C TYR A 130 -8.79 -5.78 -1.94
N ILE A 131 -7.85 -5.71 -1.00
CA ILE A 131 -6.69 -6.61 -0.92
C ILE A 131 -6.84 -7.41 0.37
N GLY A 132 -7.27 -8.67 0.23
CA GLY A 132 -7.38 -9.61 1.34
C GLY A 132 -6.03 -10.22 1.74
N PRO A 133 -6.04 -11.14 2.72
CA PRO A 133 -4.86 -11.95 3.01
C PRO A 133 -4.40 -12.73 1.76
N PRO A 134 -3.10 -13.03 1.63
CA PRO A 134 -2.58 -13.79 0.50
C PRO A 134 -3.22 -15.18 0.43
N SER A 135 -3.46 -15.66 -0.79
CA SER A 135 -3.89 -17.03 -1.04
C SER A 135 -2.80 -18.04 -0.67
N GLU A 136 -3.14 -19.33 -0.58
CA GLU A 136 -2.16 -20.42 -0.38
C GLU A 136 -0.96 -20.29 -1.33
N LYS A 137 -1.22 -20.06 -2.63
CA LYS A 137 -0.18 -19.85 -3.64
C LYS A 137 0.68 -18.61 -3.33
N GLY A 138 0.05 -17.53 -2.88
CA GLY A 138 0.75 -16.31 -2.46
C GLY A 138 1.65 -16.54 -1.24
N ILE A 139 1.16 -17.27 -0.23
CA ILE A 139 1.92 -17.63 0.97
C ILE A 139 3.10 -18.52 0.60
N TYR A 140 2.87 -19.54 -0.22
CA TYR A 140 3.93 -20.42 -0.72
C TYR A 140 5.04 -19.63 -1.41
N ASN A 141 4.68 -18.72 -2.31
CA ASN A 141 5.64 -17.89 -3.03
C ASN A 141 6.42 -16.95 -2.09
N ILE A 142 5.77 -16.45 -1.02
CA ILE A 142 6.49 -15.68 0.02
C ILE A 142 7.54 -16.56 0.68
N TYR A 143 7.18 -17.75 1.15
CA TYR A 143 8.14 -18.64 1.80
C TYR A 143 9.25 -19.09 0.87
N LEU A 144 8.93 -19.46 -0.38
CA LEU A 144 9.91 -19.81 -1.39
C LEU A 144 10.92 -18.67 -1.58
N SER A 145 10.45 -17.43 -1.77
CA SER A 145 11.33 -16.27 -1.93
C SER A 145 12.23 -16.01 -0.73
N CYS A 146 11.73 -16.23 0.49
CA CYS A 146 12.53 -16.07 1.71
C CYS A 146 13.58 -17.16 1.85
N LEU A 147 13.23 -18.43 1.59
CA LEU A 147 14.16 -19.56 1.66
C LEU A 147 15.25 -19.45 0.61
N GLU A 148 14.90 -19.08 -0.63
CA GLU A 148 15.87 -18.82 -1.70
C GLU A 148 16.88 -17.74 -1.31
N GLU A 149 16.42 -16.64 -0.69
CA GLU A 149 17.31 -15.57 -0.24
C GLU A 149 18.21 -16.02 0.93
N LEU A 150 17.69 -16.84 1.86
CA LEU A 150 18.48 -17.39 2.96
C LEU A 150 19.56 -18.38 2.47
N MET A 151 19.24 -19.19 1.46
CA MET A 151 20.22 -20.07 0.80
C MET A 151 21.27 -19.26 0.03
N LYS A 152 20.84 -18.22 -0.68
CA LYS A 152 21.73 -17.30 -1.40
C LYS A 152 22.69 -16.56 -0.45
N CYS A 153 22.20 -16.16 0.72
CA CYS A 153 23.03 -15.58 1.78
C CYS A 153 23.87 -16.60 2.55
N GLN A 154 23.82 -17.89 2.17
CA GLN A 154 24.54 -19.00 2.83
C GLN A 154 24.16 -19.21 4.30
N ILE A 155 22.99 -18.72 4.73
CA ILE A 155 22.44 -18.96 6.07
C ILE A 155 21.87 -20.38 6.15
N ILE A 156 21.20 -20.83 5.09
CA ILE A 156 20.74 -22.22 4.93
C ILE A 156 21.71 -22.95 4.01
N CYS A 157 22.34 -24.01 4.52
CA CYS A 157 23.23 -24.90 3.78
C CYS A 157 22.91 -26.37 4.10
N PRO A 158 23.02 -27.30 3.14
CA PRO A 158 23.39 -27.08 1.73
C PRO A 158 22.24 -26.40 0.94
N TRP A 159 22.57 -25.83 -0.22
CA TRP A 159 21.56 -25.35 -1.15
C TRP A 159 20.64 -26.52 -1.55
N GLN A 160 19.34 -26.30 -1.51
CA GLN A 160 18.34 -27.29 -1.89
C GLN A 160 17.40 -26.69 -2.94
N GLN A 161 17.13 -27.45 -3.99
CA GLN A 161 16.16 -27.03 -4.99
C GLN A 161 14.75 -27.12 -4.41
N LEU A 162 14.01 -26.02 -4.52
CA LEU A 162 12.59 -25.97 -4.20
C LEU A 162 11.81 -25.68 -5.48
N PHE A 163 10.70 -26.38 -5.68
CA PHE A 163 9.82 -26.19 -6.82
C PHE A 163 8.79 -25.09 -6.56
N THR A 164 8.43 -24.36 -7.60
CA THR A 164 7.29 -23.46 -7.62
C THR A 164 5.97 -24.23 -7.53
N MET A 165 4.87 -23.54 -7.19
CA MET A 165 3.53 -24.17 -7.21
C MET A 165 3.17 -24.73 -8.59
N TYR A 166 3.61 -24.08 -9.67
CA TYR A 166 3.34 -24.55 -11.04
C TYR A 166 4.08 -25.87 -11.33
N GLU A 167 5.35 -25.97 -10.94
CA GLU A 167 6.12 -27.21 -11.11
C GLU A 167 5.53 -28.36 -10.28
N LEU A 168 5.10 -28.09 -9.05
CA LEU A 168 4.40 -29.07 -8.23
C LEU A 168 3.07 -29.54 -8.85
N GLU A 169 2.31 -28.61 -9.45
CA GLU A 169 1.09 -28.93 -10.20
C GLU A 169 1.38 -29.81 -11.42
N MET A 170 2.44 -29.52 -12.18
CA MET A 170 2.88 -30.34 -13.32
C MET A 170 3.31 -31.75 -12.91
N MET A 171 3.87 -31.90 -11.70
CA MET A 171 4.21 -33.20 -11.12
C MET A 171 3.01 -33.90 -10.47
N ASN A 172 1.78 -33.36 -10.58
CA ASN A 172 0.58 -33.85 -9.90
C ASN A 172 0.78 -34.03 -8.38
N PHE A 173 1.64 -33.20 -7.77
CA PHE A 173 2.03 -33.32 -6.36
C PHE A 173 2.57 -34.70 -5.98
N ALA A 174 3.18 -35.43 -6.92
CA ALA A 174 3.77 -36.73 -6.67
C ALA A 174 4.86 -36.65 -5.60
N THR A 175 4.77 -37.54 -4.61
CA THR A 175 5.77 -37.60 -3.54
C THR A 175 7.03 -38.27 -4.09
N SER A 176 8.12 -37.51 -4.14
CA SER A 176 9.47 -37.98 -4.46
C SER A 176 10.45 -37.35 -3.47
N GLU A 177 11.64 -37.93 -3.31
CA GLU A 177 12.68 -37.38 -2.42
C GLU A 177 13.01 -35.92 -2.75
N ILE A 178 12.95 -35.55 -4.04
CA ILE A 178 13.25 -34.21 -4.52
C ILE A 178 12.08 -33.25 -4.28
N ALA A 179 10.83 -33.72 -4.40
CA ALA A 179 9.64 -32.89 -4.19
C ALA A 179 9.24 -32.75 -2.72
N GLU A 180 9.74 -33.63 -1.84
CA GLU A 180 9.35 -33.68 -0.43
C GLU A 180 9.51 -32.33 0.31
N PRO A 181 10.63 -31.58 0.18
CA PRO A 181 10.78 -30.28 0.84
C PRO A 181 9.73 -29.26 0.38
N SER A 182 9.44 -29.23 -0.92
CA SER A 182 8.43 -28.33 -1.51
C SER A 182 7.00 -28.72 -1.10
N LEU A 183 6.70 -30.02 -1.00
CA LEU A 183 5.41 -30.50 -0.49
C LEU A 183 5.23 -30.17 1.00
N LYS A 184 6.30 -30.29 1.81
CA LYS A 184 6.29 -29.83 3.21
C LYS A 184 6.05 -28.33 3.31
N LEU A 185 6.74 -27.54 2.49
CA LEU A 185 6.56 -26.09 2.44
C LEU A 185 5.11 -25.71 2.08
N ARG A 186 4.51 -26.43 1.13
CA ARG A 186 3.08 -26.26 0.78
C ARG A 186 2.17 -26.56 1.96
N ASN A 187 2.40 -27.64 2.69
CA ASN A 187 1.62 -27.96 3.88
C ASN A 187 1.73 -26.87 4.96
N ILE A 188 2.90 -26.24 5.10
CA ILE A 188 3.08 -25.08 5.98
C ILE A 188 2.26 -23.89 5.44
N ALA A 189 2.33 -23.60 4.14
CA ALA A 189 1.57 -22.52 3.52
C ALA A 189 0.04 -22.67 3.71
N ILE A 190 -0.48 -23.90 3.60
CA ILE A 190 -1.89 -24.22 3.87
C ILE A 190 -2.25 -23.92 5.33
N LYS A 191 -1.39 -24.29 6.28
CA LYS A 191 -1.63 -24.02 7.72
C LYS A 191 -1.51 -22.54 8.07
N SER A 192 -0.81 -21.77 7.26
CA SER A 192 -0.57 -20.34 7.44
C SER A 192 -1.63 -19.43 6.80
N THR A 193 -2.71 -19.99 6.26
CA THR A 193 -3.81 -19.21 5.68
C THR A 193 -4.43 -18.25 6.70
N GLY A 194 -4.68 -17.01 6.27
CA GLY A 194 -5.23 -15.95 7.13
C GLY A 194 -4.18 -15.04 7.76
N LEU A 195 -2.90 -15.39 7.69
CA LEU A 195 -1.82 -14.50 8.14
C LEU A 195 -1.61 -13.34 7.18
N SER A 196 -1.22 -12.18 7.73
CA SER A 196 -0.87 -11.00 6.93
C SER A 196 0.50 -11.17 6.27
N GLY A 197 0.73 -10.51 5.14
CA GLY A 197 2.04 -10.50 4.47
C GLY A 197 3.18 -10.00 5.38
N ARG A 198 2.87 -9.13 6.35
CA ARG A 198 3.84 -8.68 7.37
C ARG A 198 4.20 -9.80 8.34
N ALA A 199 3.23 -10.58 8.80
CA ALA A 199 3.47 -11.73 9.68
C ALA A 199 4.21 -12.86 8.97
N LEU A 200 3.93 -13.09 7.68
CA LEU A 200 4.55 -14.15 6.89
C LEU A 200 6.05 -13.94 6.61
N ARG A 201 6.53 -12.68 6.66
CA ARG A 201 7.94 -12.31 6.41
C ARG A 201 8.74 -12.01 7.67
N LYS A 202 8.11 -12.08 8.84
CA LYS A 202 8.74 -11.82 10.14
C LYS A 202 9.20 -13.13 10.75
#